data_AF-A0A3A4JVR2-F1
#
_entry.id   AF-A0A3A4JVR2-F1
#
_cell.length_a   1.000
_cell.length_b   1.000
_cell.length_c   1.000
_cell.angle_alpha   90.00
_cell.angle_beta   90.00
_cell.angle_gamma   90.00
#
_symmetry.space_group_name_H-M   'P 1'
#
loop_
_entity.id
_entity.type
_entity.pdbx_description
1 polymer ?
#
loop_
_entity_poly.entity_id
_entity_poly.type
_entity_poly.pdbx_seq_one_letter_code
_entity_poly.pdbx_strand_id
1 'polypeptide(L)'
;MSDEYDKDRDKVEGNNARGRIFENGTYRYFRDGEAGYVQQQRQPRAFVVGNKRVHFDKIRDDRGKISGIEEKSGRMEGEKDEKQLDVAYDLLKQGVLDEFTLRSVQGEYRSKEVQERIDRLNRDFKDKFVHQLIPRDVAHEVWIQGLQREPGQQLEVGSVGQQAREQRQQMREVERAAEKARQLEIEKERERIERAERIQLVRDQHDRRRIETRERMEREQRAKELAQARQLAMEKARERTALFRDMERFREGVERGQVEARERAERNREVREQEQARQREETARMQDQLGKDIQAQVQQIAKDREVGRAIDADQLYEIHKELTQGLNVLREQERQETRNMLGMLDLSKDQAREMEIAFELSREDRREDVVKDLNTIALTVQREDQRRAAVAAQRREAVEKEQREREAREAREAYGQALRERGISPEVAALIQHQQAPGLESEREREGQEPPQVQGRSRDIGGRGRGIERTRD
;
A
#
# COMPACT_ATOMS: atom_id res chain seq x y z
N MET A 1 30.78 18.55 -27.03
CA MET A 1 31.38 17.40 -26.30
C MET A 1 30.24 16.72 -25.56
N SER A 2 30.11 15.40 -25.66
CA SER A 2 29.08 14.65 -24.93
C SER A 2 29.43 14.64 -23.44
N ASP A 3 28.52 15.14 -22.61
CA ASP A 3 28.64 15.12 -21.15
C ASP A 3 28.11 13.82 -20.54
N GLU A 4 28.13 13.71 -19.21
CA GLU A 4 27.68 12.51 -18.49
C GLU A 4 26.20 12.21 -18.68
N TYR A 5 25.37 13.26 -18.80
CA TYR A 5 23.96 13.11 -19.13
C TYR A 5 23.76 12.47 -20.50
N ASP A 6 24.43 12.99 -21.54
CA ASP A 6 24.35 12.43 -22.88
C ASP A 6 24.85 10.97 -22.92
N LYS A 7 25.97 10.67 -22.23
CA LYS A 7 26.53 9.31 -22.15
C LYS A 7 25.57 8.31 -21.51
N ASP A 8 24.89 8.68 -20.44
CA ASP A 8 23.96 7.78 -19.75
C ASP A 8 22.61 7.69 -20.46
N ARG A 9 22.14 8.80 -21.04
CA ARG A 9 20.93 8.83 -21.85
C ARG A 9 21.04 7.97 -23.09
N ASP A 10 22.20 8.00 -23.76
CA ASP A 10 22.40 7.30 -25.02
C ASP A 10 22.50 5.78 -24.88
N LYS A 11 22.78 5.27 -23.67
CA LYS A 11 22.74 3.83 -23.36
C LYS A 11 21.33 3.23 -23.42
N VAL A 12 20.29 4.05 -23.28
CA VAL A 12 18.89 3.58 -23.34
C VAL A 12 18.38 3.70 -24.78
N GLU A 13 17.94 2.59 -25.35
CA GLU A 13 17.37 2.57 -26.70
C GLU A 13 15.93 3.10 -26.72
N GLY A 14 15.66 4.02 -27.66
CA GLY A 14 14.31 4.51 -27.96
C GLY A 14 13.87 5.75 -27.17
N ASN A 15 13.37 6.75 -27.91
CA ASN A 15 12.95 8.04 -27.35
C ASN A 15 11.84 7.92 -26.30
N ASN A 16 10.95 6.92 -26.43
CA ASN A 16 9.87 6.71 -25.47
C ASN A 16 10.39 6.24 -24.10
N ALA A 17 11.37 5.34 -24.09
CA ALA A 17 12.00 4.88 -22.85
C ALA A 17 12.77 6.03 -22.20
N ARG A 18 13.51 6.82 -23.00
CA ARG A 18 14.22 8.00 -22.53
C ARG A 18 13.28 9.05 -21.94
N GLY A 19 12.15 9.31 -22.60
CA GLY A 19 11.11 10.21 -22.10
C GLY A 19 10.55 9.75 -20.76
N ARG A 20 10.17 8.48 -20.64
CA ARG A 20 9.61 7.89 -19.40
C ARG A 20 10.59 7.92 -18.24
N ILE A 21 11.85 7.55 -18.46
CA ILE A 21 12.90 7.61 -17.42
C ILE A 21 13.03 9.05 -16.91
N PHE A 22 13.12 10.01 -17.82
CA PHE A 22 13.24 11.40 -17.46
C PHE A 22 12.02 11.91 -16.69
N GLU A 23 10.80 11.61 -17.15
CA GLU A 23 9.52 11.94 -16.50
C GLU A 23 9.44 11.39 -15.07
N ASN A 24 9.89 10.16 -14.86
CA ASN A 24 9.93 9.52 -13.53
C ASN A 24 10.93 10.21 -12.60
N GLY A 25 12.08 10.61 -13.15
CA GLY A 25 13.13 11.30 -12.43
C GLY A 25 12.72 12.70 -11.98
N THR A 26 12.19 13.50 -12.90
CA THR A 26 11.73 14.87 -12.65
C THR A 26 10.60 14.89 -11.62
N TYR A 27 9.69 13.93 -11.67
CA TYR A 27 8.57 13.82 -10.72
C TYR A 27 9.07 13.73 -9.28
N ARG A 28 10.17 13.00 -9.05
CA ARG A 28 10.79 12.86 -7.73
C ARG A 28 11.67 14.06 -7.40
N TYR A 29 12.52 14.48 -8.33
CA TYR A 29 13.48 15.54 -8.12
C TYR A 29 12.80 16.87 -7.73
N PHE A 30 11.78 17.27 -8.49
CA PHE A 30 11.01 18.50 -8.25
C PHE A 30 9.87 18.33 -7.25
N ARG A 31 9.68 17.11 -6.71
CA ARG A 31 8.62 16.77 -5.76
C ARG A 31 7.24 17.17 -6.27
N ASP A 32 6.98 16.96 -7.56
CA ASP A 32 5.74 17.38 -8.21
C ASP A 32 4.51 16.76 -7.53
N GLY A 33 4.63 15.54 -7.00
CA GLY A 33 3.59 14.88 -6.23
C GLY A 33 3.23 15.60 -4.92
N GLU A 34 4.21 16.20 -4.23
CA GLU A 34 3.95 17.01 -3.02
C GLU A 34 3.22 18.31 -3.38
N ALA A 35 3.48 18.85 -4.58
CA ALA A 35 2.77 20.00 -5.12
C ALA A 35 1.38 19.67 -5.70
N GLY A 36 0.94 18.40 -5.62
CA GLY A 36 -0.38 17.94 -6.05
C GLY A 36 -0.48 17.50 -7.51
N TYR A 37 0.64 17.39 -8.24
CA TYR A 37 0.62 16.89 -9.61
C TYR A 37 0.52 15.36 -9.65
N VAL A 38 -0.25 14.87 -10.62
CA VAL A 38 -0.46 13.46 -10.90
C VAL A 38 0.11 13.13 -12.28
N GLN A 39 0.90 12.05 -12.37
CA GLN A 39 1.45 11.57 -13.65
C GLN A 39 0.35 11.03 -14.57
N GLN A 40 0.53 11.19 -15.88
CA GLN A 40 -0.43 10.76 -16.91
C GLN A 40 -0.86 9.30 -16.76
N GLN A 41 0.04 8.41 -16.37
CA GLN A 41 -0.24 6.97 -16.23
C GLN A 41 -1.36 6.69 -15.21
N ARG A 42 -1.51 7.55 -14.19
CA ARG A 42 -2.53 7.40 -13.15
C ARG A 42 -3.84 8.10 -13.50
N GLN A 43 -3.77 9.17 -14.32
CA GLN A 43 -4.94 9.91 -14.78
C GLN A 43 -4.76 10.32 -16.25
N PRO A 44 -5.17 9.47 -17.21
CA PRO A 44 -5.05 9.78 -18.63
C PRO A 44 -6.11 10.81 -19.06
N ARG A 45 -5.99 12.06 -18.62
CA ARG A 45 -6.82 13.17 -19.10
C ARG A 45 -6.27 13.64 -20.44
N ALA A 46 -7.11 13.60 -21.46
CA ALA A 46 -6.81 14.17 -22.77
C ALA A 46 -7.37 15.58 -22.84
N PHE A 47 -6.58 16.52 -23.36
CA PHE A 47 -7.06 17.84 -23.71
C PHE A 47 -7.32 17.90 -25.20
N VAL A 48 -8.49 18.41 -25.58
CA VAL A 48 -8.93 18.48 -26.98
C VAL A 48 -9.23 19.94 -27.31
N VAL A 49 -8.54 20.45 -28.32
CA VAL A 49 -8.81 21.76 -28.91
C VAL A 49 -8.99 21.57 -30.41
N GLY A 50 -10.22 21.79 -30.90
CA GLY A 50 -10.59 21.44 -32.27
C GLY A 50 -10.34 19.95 -32.54
N ASN A 51 -9.57 19.64 -33.58
CA ASN A 51 -9.19 18.26 -33.94
C ASN A 51 -7.85 17.81 -33.36
N LYS A 52 -7.22 18.63 -32.51
CA LYS A 52 -5.93 18.32 -31.89
C LYS A 52 -6.18 17.76 -30.48
N ARG A 53 -5.65 16.57 -30.22
CA ARG A 53 -5.62 15.94 -28.89
C ARG A 53 -4.19 15.89 -28.39
N VAL A 54 -3.99 16.29 -27.13
CA VAL A 54 -2.70 16.20 -26.44
C VAL A 54 -2.89 15.65 -25.03
N HIS A 55 -1.82 15.08 -24.52
CA HIS A 55 -1.66 14.69 -23.14
C HIS A 55 -0.45 15.44 -22.59
N PHE A 56 -0.55 15.92 -21.36
CA PHE A 56 0.58 16.45 -20.61
C PHE A 56 1.11 15.35 -19.71
N ASP A 57 2.42 15.36 -19.48
CA ASP A 57 3.09 14.38 -18.63
C ASP A 57 2.54 14.40 -17.20
N LYS A 58 2.25 15.60 -16.69
CA LYS A 58 1.69 15.79 -15.34
C LYS A 58 0.60 16.84 -15.33
N ILE A 59 -0.43 16.60 -14.52
CA ILE A 59 -1.55 17.51 -14.33
C ILE A 59 -1.85 17.69 -12.85
N ARG A 60 -2.26 18.89 -12.46
CA ARG A 60 -2.81 19.20 -11.14
C ARG A 60 -4.15 19.88 -11.34
N ASP A 61 -5.16 19.47 -10.60
CA ASP A 61 -6.48 20.10 -10.58
C ASP A 61 -6.74 20.62 -9.17
N ASP A 62 -6.66 21.94 -8.99
CA ASP A 62 -7.00 22.59 -7.73
C ASP A 62 -8.33 23.34 -7.88
N ARG A 63 -9.41 22.66 -7.50
CA ARG A 63 -10.78 23.21 -7.49
C ARG A 63 -11.19 23.77 -8.87
N GLY A 64 -10.83 23.08 -9.94
CA GLY A 64 -11.14 23.48 -11.31
C GLY A 64 -10.07 24.35 -11.98
N LYS A 65 -9.01 24.73 -11.26
CA LYS A 65 -7.81 25.32 -11.86
C LYS A 65 -6.85 24.22 -12.25
N ILE A 66 -6.69 24.03 -13.55
CA ILE A 66 -5.84 22.97 -14.10
C ILE A 66 -4.46 23.53 -14.39
N SER A 67 -3.43 23.01 -13.74
CA SER A 67 -2.02 23.25 -14.08
C SER A 67 -1.45 22.04 -14.83
N GLY A 68 -0.67 22.27 -15.88
CA GLY A 68 0.00 21.22 -16.66
C GLY A 68 1.51 21.36 -16.67
N ILE A 69 2.23 20.23 -16.66
CA ILE A 69 3.69 20.19 -16.88
C ILE A 69 3.97 19.26 -18.06
N GLU A 70 4.81 19.74 -18.98
CA GLU A 70 5.38 18.95 -20.08
C GLU A 70 6.91 18.97 -19.96
N GLU A 71 7.56 17.83 -20.17
CA GLU A 71 8.97 17.64 -19.92
C GLU A 71 9.70 17.08 -21.14
N LYS A 72 10.80 17.74 -21.51
CA LYS A 72 11.59 17.41 -22.70
C LYS A 72 13.00 17.04 -22.29
N SER A 73 13.30 15.75 -22.39
CA SER A 73 14.61 15.15 -22.07
C SER A 73 15.66 15.29 -23.17
N GLY A 74 15.30 15.84 -24.33
CA GLY A 74 16.20 15.93 -25.48
C GLY A 74 15.78 16.99 -26.46
N ARG A 75 16.15 16.77 -27.72
CA ARG A 75 15.82 17.68 -28.83
C ARG A 75 14.32 17.92 -28.92
N MET A 76 13.94 19.17 -29.13
CA MET A 76 12.57 19.57 -29.39
C MET A 76 12.43 19.95 -30.85
N GLU A 77 11.87 19.06 -31.66
CA GLU A 77 11.73 19.26 -33.10
C GLU A 77 10.56 18.45 -33.67
N GLY A 78 9.99 18.97 -34.75
CA GLY A 78 8.94 18.31 -35.52
C GLY A 78 7.52 18.58 -35.05
N GLU A 79 6.57 18.08 -35.83
CA GLU A 79 5.14 18.42 -35.71
C GLU A 79 4.53 18.08 -34.35
N LYS A 80 5.07 17.08 -33.63
CA LYS A 80 4.54 16.67 -32.33
C LYS A 80 4.75 17.76 -31.27
N ASP A 81 5.98 18.26 -31.13
CA ASP A 81 6.30 19.29 -30.15
C ASP A 81 5.61 20.61 -30.50
N GLU A 82 5.61 20.97 -31.79
CA GLU A 82 4.87 22.12 -32.30
C GLU A 82 3.38 22.05 -31.97
N LYS A 83 2.74 20.90 -32.24
CA LYS A 83 1.33 20.67 -31.93
C LYS A 83 1.05 20.75 -30.44
N GLN A 84 1.92 20.21 -29.59
CA GLN A 84 1.76 20.30 -28.14
C GLN A 84 1.80 21.75 -27.64
N LEU A 85 2.74 22.56 -28.15
CA LEU A 85 2.84 23.97 -27.81
C LEU A 85 1.66 24.80 -28.34
N ASP A 86 1.18 24.52 -29.55
CA ASP A 86 -0.02 25.16 -30.10
C ASP A 86 -1.25 24.87 -29.23
N VAL A 87 -1.43 23.61 -28.81
CA VAL A 87 -2.59 23.25 -27.98
C VAL A 87 -2.46 23.83 -26.57
N ALA A 88 -1.26 23.86 -25.99
CA ALA A 88 -1.04 24.54 -24.71
C ALA A 88 -1.39 26.03 -24.79
N TYR A 89 -0.99 26.70 -25.88
CA TYR A 89 -1.35 28.10 -26.15
C TYR A 89 -2.86 28.30 -26.20
N ASP A 90 -3.58 27.46 -26.95
CA ASP A 90 -5.03 27.57 -27.06
C ASP A 90 -5.75 27.27 -25.74
N LEU A 91 -5.26 26.31 -24.95
CA LEU A 91 -5.84 25.97 -23.63
C LEU A 91 -5.64 27.11 -22.61
N LEU A 92 -4.46 27.74 -22.60
CA LEU A 92 -4.20 28.94 -21.79
C LEU A 92 -5.10 30.10 -22.22
N LYS A 93 -5.24 30.31 -23.54
CA LYS A 93 -6.10 31.35 -24.12
C LYS A 93 -7.57 31.17 -23.75
N GLN A 94 -8.06 29.93 -23.71
CA GLN A 94 -9.44 29.61 -23.35
C GLN A 94 -9.67 29.60 -21.83
N GLY A 95 -8.62 29.69 -21.01
CA GLY A 95 -8.71 29.59 -19.56
C GLY A 95 -9.03 28.18 -19.04
N VAL A 96 -8.90 27.15 -19.91
CA VAL A 96 -9.03 25.74 -19.50
C VAL A 96 -7.83 25.32 -18.67
N LEU A 97 -6.65 25.83 -19.02
CA LEU A 97 -5.42 25.63 -18.30
C LEU A 97 -5.03 26.95 -17.63
N ASP A 98 -4.82 26.92 -16.32
CA ASP A 98 -4.50 28.09 -15.52
C ASP A 98 -3.00 28.39 -15.57
N GLU A 99 -2.16 27.35 -15.47
CA GLU A 99 -0.70 27.44 -15.50
C GLU A 99 -0.07 26.31 -16.31
N PHE A 100 0.87 26.62 -17.21
CA PHE A 100 1.64 25.65 -17.98
C PHE A 100 3.14 25.80 -17.71
N THR A 101 3.78 24.71 -17.30
CA THR A 101 5.24 24.67 -17.16
C THR A 101 5.84 23.74 -18.21
N LEU A 102 6.68 24.28 -19.07
CA LEU A 102 7.53 23.48 -19.97
C LEU A 102 8.91 23.35 -19.31
N ARG A 103 9.36 22.12 -19.05
CA ARG A 103 10.73 21.85 -18.58
C ARG A 103 11.56 21.25 -19.70
N SER A 104 12.71 21.84 -20.00
CA SER A 104 13.61 21.31 -21.04
C SER A 104 15.05 21.35 -20.58
N VAL A 105 15.85 20.35 -20.96
CA VAL A 105 17.29 20.32 -20.64
C VAL A 105 18.03 21.45 -21.37
N GLN A 106 18.90 22.14 -20.64
CA GLN A 106 19.70 23.23 -21.17
C GLN A 106 20.67 22.72 -22.24
N GLY A 107 20.83 23.47 -23.33
CA GLY A 107 21.74 23.14 -24.43
C GLY A 107 21.23 22.09 -25.42
N GLU A 108 20.06 21.49 -25.19
CA GLU A 108 19.40 20.65 -26.19
C GLU A 108 18.94 21.47 -27.40
N TYR A 109 19.02 20.86 -28.58
CA TYR A 109 18.59 21.49 -29.82
C TYR A 109 17.07 21.74 -29.81
N ARG A 110 16.67 22.92 -30.31
CA ARG A 110 15.28 23.27 -30.56
C ARG A 110 15.16 23.79 -31.98
N SER A 111 14.14 23.34 -32.71
CA SER A 111 13.84 23.93 -34.00
C SER A 111 13.44 25.40 -33.84
N LYS A 112 13.62 26.18 -34.91
CA LYS A 112 13.25 27.61 -34.93
C LYS A 112 11.75 27.77 -34.65
N GLU A 113 10.95 26.89 -35.23
CA GLU A 113 9.49 26.86 -35.13
C GLU A 113 9.01 26.54 -33.70
N VAL A 114 9.75 25.70 -32.97
CA VAL A 114 9.49 25.43 -31.55
C VAL A 114 9.88 26.63 -30.69
N GLN A 115 11.05 27.23 -30.95
CA GLN A 115 11.51 28.40 -30.20
C GLN A 115 10.55 29.59 -30.36
N GLU A 116 10.09 29.86 -31.59
CA GLU A 116 9.09 30.91 -31.86
C GLU A 116 7.78 30.69 -31.09
N ARG A 117 7.34 29.44 -30.91
CA ARG A 117 6.15 29.10 -30.12
C ARG A 117 6.36 29.27 -28.62
N ILE A 118 7.52 28.88 -28.10
CA ILE A 118 7.90 29.11 -26.71
C ILE A 118 7.97 30.62 -26.42
N ASP A 119 8.60 31.40 -27.30
CA ASP A 119 8.71 32.85 -27.16
C ASP A 119 7.33 33.52 -27.20
N ARG A 120 6.44 33.02 -28.08
CA ARG A 120 5.05 33.46 -28.15
C ARG A 120 4.27 33.15 -26.87
N LEU A 121 4.38 31.95 -26.31
CA LEU A 121 3.76 31.58 -25.03
C LEU A 121 4.25 32.48 -23.90
N ASN A 122 5.56 32.73 -23.83
CA ASN A 122 6.17 33.59 -22.81
C ASN A 122 5.73 35.05 -22.93
N ARG A 123 5.62 35.57 -24.15
CA ARG A 123 5.14 36.93 -24.40
C ARG A 123 3.66 37.11 -24.06
N ASP A 124 2.82 36.18 -24.52
CA ASP A 124 1.36 36.33 -24.45
C ASP A 124 0.81 35.88 -23.07
N PHE A 125 1.51 35.01 -22.35
CA PHE A 125 1.08 34.41 -21.08
C PHE A 125 2.16 34.45 -19.98
N LYS A 126 2.85 35.58 -19.83
CA LYS A 126 3.98 35.74 -18.88
C LYS A 126 3.69 35.24 -17.45
N ASP A 127 2.47 35.44 -16.95
CA ASP A 127 2.08 35.06 -15.58
C ASP A 127 1.56 33.62 -15.48
N LYS A 128 1.34 32.94 -16.62
CA LYS A 128 0.72 31.60 -16.68
C LYS A 128 1.62 30.56 -17.35
N PHE A 129 2.63 30.97 -18.11
CA PHE A 129 3.57 30.09 -18.78
C PHE A 129 4.98 30.26 -18.20
N VAL A 130 5.58 29.15 -17.79
CA VAL A 130 6.96 29.12 -17.32
C VAL A 130 7.76 28.15 -18.18
N HIS A 131 8.80 28.65 -18.84
CA HIS A 131 9.81 27.78 -19.46
C HIS A 131 10.99 27.61 -18.51
N GLN A 132 11.06 26.45 -17.87
CA GLN A 132 12.13 26.11 -16.94
C GLN A 132 13.24 25.36 -17.68
N LEU A 133 14.42 25.96 -17.74
CA LEU A 133 15.63 25.31 -18.24
C LEU A 133 16.26 24.48 -17.13
N ILE A 134 16.40 23.16 -17.35
CA ILE A 134 17.05 22.25 -16.42
C ILE A 134 18.55 22.22 -16.74
N PRO A 135 19.43 22.66 -15.83
CA PRO A 135 20.88 22.53 -15.98
C PRO A 135 21.29 21.07 -16.25
N ARG A 136 22.38 20.87 -16.98
CA ARG A 136 22.73 19.51 -17.45
C ARG A 136 23.19 18.55 -16.35
N ASP A 137 23.83 19.07 -15.30
CA ASP A 137 24.12 18.35 -14.06
C ASP A 137 22.83 17.90 -13.35
N VAL A 138 21.84 18.80 -13.23
CA VAL A 138 20.53 18.45 -12.67
C VAL A 138 19.80 17.42 -13.54
N ALA A 139 19.89 17.54 -14.87
CA ALA A 139 19.30 16.58 -15.80
C ALA A 139 19.91 15.17 -15.63
N HIS A 140 21.20 15.08 -15.31
CA HIS A 140 21.89 13.84 -14.98
C HIS A 140 21.38 13.22 -13.67
N GLU A 141 21.23 14.01 -12.61
CA GLU A 141 20.65 13.54 -11.34
C GLU A 141 19.21 13.05 -11.53
N VAL A 142 18.39 13.82 -12.25
CA VAL A 142 17.04 13.44 -12.66
C VAL A 142 17.05 12.09 -13.38
N TRP A 143 17.97 11.92 -14.35
CA TRP A 143 18.10 10.68 -15.10
C TRP A 143 18.40 9.48 -14.21
N ILE A 144 19.36 9.61 -13.29
CA ILE A 144 19.74 8.55 -12.35
C ILE A 144 18.54 8.16 -11.47
N GLN A 145 17.80 9.14 -10.93
CA GLN A 145 16.61 8.87 -10.11
C GLN A 145 15.49 8.19 -10.91
N GLY A 146 15.32 8.57 -12.18
CA GLY A 146 14.37 7.96 -13.09
C GLY A 146 14.72 6.51 -13.40
N LEU A 147 16.00 6.22 -13.65
CA LEU A 147 16.48 4.89 -13.98
C LEU A 147 16.29 3.90 -12.82
N GLN A 148 16.47 4.36 -11.57
CA GLN A 148 16.21 3.56 -10.36
C GLN A 148 14.74 3.15 -10.20
N ARG A 149 13.81 3.86 -10.86
CA ARG A 149 12.36 3.62 -10.78
C ARG A 149 11.79 2.82 -11.93
N GLU A 150 12.55 2.60 -13.00
CA GLU A 150 12.13 1.65 -14.01
C GLU A 150 11.97 0.29 -13.30
N PRO A 151 10.75 -0.29 -13.29
CA PRO A 151 10.51 -1.59 -12.68
C PRO A 151 11.54 -2.55 -13.27
N GLY A 152 12.32 -3.19 -12.39
CA GLY A 152 13.68 -3.61 -12.71
C GLY A 152 13.84 -4.27 -14.07
N GLN A 153 15.07 -4.19 -14.57
CA GLN A 153 15.73 -5.34 -15.18
C GLN A 153 15.68 -6.53 -14.19
N GLN A 154 14.48 -7.03 -13.92
CA GLN A 154 14.27 -8.37 -13.45
C GLN A 154 14.91 -9.21 -14.54
N LEU A 155 15.89 -10.04 -14.19
CA LEU A 155 16.37 -11.09 -15.07
C LEU A 155 15.14 -11.70 -15.73
N GLU A 156 14.98 -11.45 -17.04
CA GLU A 156 14.01 -12.18 -17.84
C GLU A 156 14.39 -13.65 -17.62
N VAL A 157 13.59 -14.36 -16.83
CA VAL A 157 13.67 -15.81 -16.75
C VAL A 157 13.43 -16.27 -18.19
N GLY A 158 14.50 -16.73 -18.83
CA GLY A 158 14.53 -16.99 -20.26
C GLY A 158 13.44 -17.97 -20.63
N SER A 159 12.48 -17.51 -21.45
CA SER A 159 11.73 -18.32 -22.45
C SER A 159 10.48 -17.62 -22.98
N VAL A 160 9.91 -16.63 -22.29
CA VAL A 160 8.58 -16.09 -22.68
C VAL A 160 8.66 -14.85 -23.59
N GLY A 161 9.76 -14.09 -23.54
CA GLY A 161 9.95 -12.86 -24.33
C GLY A 161 10.29 -13.05 -25.81
N GLN A 162 10.83 -14.21 -26.21
CA GLN A 162 11.20 -14.49 -27.62
C GLN A 162 9.97 -14.88 -28.47
N GLN A 163 9.05 -15.67 -27.93
CA GLN A 163 7.83 -16.08 -28.67
C GLN A 163 6.90 -14.90 -29.00
N ALA A 164 6.86 -13.87 -28.16
CA ALA A 164 6.08 -12.66 -28.44
C ALA A 164 6.72 -11.72 -29.48
N ARG A 165 8.06 -11.76 -29.65
CA ARG A 165 8.77 -10.97 -30.67
C ARG A 165 8.71 -11.64 -32.04
N GLU A 166 8.75 -12.97 -32.10
CA GLU A 166 8.59 -13.74 -33.34
C GLU A 166 7.17 -13.61 -33.91
N GLN A 167 6.12 -13.66 -33.09
CA GLN A 167 4.74 -13.44 -33.56
C GLN A 167 4.53 -12.02 -34.11
N ARG A 168 5.17 -10.99 -33.53
CA ARG A 168 5.09 -9.61 -34.04
C ARG A 168 5.89 -9.38 -35.32
N GLN A 169 7.00 -10.09 -35.52
CA GLN A 169 7.73 -10.04 -36.79
C GLN A 169 6.95 -10.75 -37.92
N GLN A 170 6.34 -11.92 -37.63
CA GLN A 170 5.50 -12.62 -38.60
C GLN A 170 4.29 -11.78 -39.03
N MET A 171 3.64 -11.06 -38.10
CA MET A 171 2.53 -10.16 -38.43
C MET A 171 2.96 -8.97 -39.33
N ARG A 172 4.17 -8.42 -39.14
CA ARG A 172 4.69 -7.34 -39.98
C ARG A 172 5.10 -7.79 -41.39
N GLU A 173 5.51 -9.05 -41.54
CA GLU A 173 5.80 -9.63 -42.86
C GLU A 173 4.52 -9.91 -43.65
N VAL A 174 3.45 -10.34 -42.97
CA VAL A 174 2.11 -10.50 -43.58
C VAL A 174 1.54 -9.15 -44.03
N GLU A 175 1.71 -8.09 -43.23
CA GLU A 175 1.23 -6.75 -43.58
C GLU A 175 1.98 -6.15 -44.78
N ARG A 176 3.30 -6.32 -44.84
CA ARG A 176 4.12 -5.89 -46.00
C ARG A 176 3.82 -6.69 -47.29
N ALA A 177 3.41 -7.95 -47.17
CA ALA A 177 2.96 -8.74 -48.31
C ALA A 177 1.58 -8.29 -48.82
N ALA A 178 0.67 -7.92 -47.91
CA ALA A 178 -0.66 -7.41 -48.27
C ALA A 178 -0.61 -6.01 -48.93
N GLU A 179 0.33 -5.16 -48.52
CA GLU A 179 0.49 -3.82 -49.09
C GLU A 179 1.08 -3.86 -50.51
N LYS A 180 2.03 -4.78 -50.78
CA LYS A 180 2.55 -5.02 -52.14
C LYS A 180 1.51 -5.63 -53.08
N ALA A 181 0.59 -6.45 -52.57
CA ALA A 181 -0.51 -7.00 -53.37
C ALA A 181 -1.51 -5.92 -53.82
N ARG A 182 -1.81 -4.94 -52.95
CA ARG A 182 -2.69 -3.81 -53.29
C ARG A 182 -2.07 -2.85 -54.31
N GLN A 183 -0.75 -2.64 -54.29
CA GLN A 183 -0.08 -1.79 -55.28
C GLN A 183 -0.09 -2.40 -56.70
N LEU A 184 0.05 -3.73 -56.82
CA LEU A 184 -0.04 -4.45 -58.10
C LEU A 184 -1.46 -4.49 -58.70
N GLU A 185 -2.50 -4.39 -57.86
CA GLU A 185 -3.90 -4.38 -58.28
C GLU A 185 -4.30 -3.01 -58.86
N ILE A 186 -3.83 -1.93 -58.22
CA ILE A 186 -4.03 -0.54 -58.69
C ILE A 186 -3.33 -0.28 -60.04
N GLU A 187 -2.20 -0.95 -60.29
CA GLU A 187 -1.45 -0.82 -61.55
C GLU A 187 -2.14 -1.56 -62.72
N LYS A 188 -2.71 -2.74 -62.47
CA LYS A 188 -3.49 -3.51 -63.46
C LYS A 188 -4.82 -2.85 -63.84
N GLU A 189 -5.40 -2.08 -62.92
CA GLU A 189 -6.66 -1.37 -63.16
C GLU A 189 -6.46 -0.11 -64.01
N ARG A 190 -5.29 0.55 -63.89
CA ARG A 190 -4.89 1.66 -64.77
C ARG A 190 -4.65 1.21 -66.22
N GLU A 191 -4.05 0.04 -66.44
CA GLU A 191 -3.88 -0.51 -67.81
C GLU A 191 -5.20 -0.94 -68.48
N ARG A 192 -6.22 -1.33 -67.70
CA ARG A 192 -7.56 -1.69 -68.22
C ARG A 192 -8.34 -0.47 -68.69
N ILE A 193 -8.17 0.67 -68.03
CA ILE A 193 -8.84 1.93 -68.37
C ILE A 193 -8.23 2.52 -69.65
N GLU A 194 -6.90 2.47 -69.83
CA GLU A 194 -6.25 2.92 -71.07
C GLU A 194 -6.59 2.08 -72.31
N ARG A 195 -6.87 0.77 -72.16
CA ARG A 195 -7.31 -0.08 -73.28
C ARG A 195 -8.76 0.15 -73.70
N ALA A 196 -9.62 0.60 -72.79
CA ALA A 196 -11.04 0.84 -73.07
C ALA A 196 -11.25 2.13 -73.88
N GLU A 197 -10.43 3.17 -73.65
CA GLU A 197 -10.53 4.45 -74.34
C GLU A 197 -10.10 4.39 -75.82
N ARG A 198 -9.34 3.37 -76.23
CA ARG A 198 -8.87 3.21 -77.62
C ARG A 198 -9.89 2.57 -78.56
N ILE A 199 -10.93 1.93 -78.05
CA ILE A 199 -11.97 1.23 -78.84
C ILE A 199 -13.20 2.12 -79.10
N GLN A 200 -13.31 3.24 -78.39
CA GLN A 200 -14.53 4.05 -78.34
C GLN A 200 -14.61 5.14 -79.42
N LEU A 201 -13.60 5.28 -80.30
CA LEU A 201 -13.56 6.32 -81.34
C LEU A 201 -14.11 5.87 -82.72
N VAL A 202 -14.56 4.61 -82.88
CA VAL A 202 -15.01 4.07 -84.19
C VAL A 202 -16.53 3.84 -84.25
N ARG A 203 -17.28 3.97 -83.15
CA ARG A 203 -18.71 3.61 -83.08
C ARG A 203 -19.72 4.78 -83.12
N ASP A 204 -19.25 6.02 -83.31
CA ASP A 204 -20.10 7.22 -83.15
C ASP A 204 -20.85 7.70 -84.41
N GLN A 205 -20.88 6.93 -85.50
CA GLN A 205 -21.58 7.35 -86.74
C GLN A 205 -22.87 6.55 -87.07
N HIS A 206 -23.21 5.48 -86.35
CA HIS A 206 -24.40 4.66 -86.66
C HIS A 206 -25.58 4.82 -85.67
N ASP A 207 -25.41 5.52 -84.54
CA ASP A 207 -26.42 5.55 -83.47
C ASP A 207 -27.42 6.71 -83.53
N ARG A 208 -27.23 7.70 -84.42
CA ARG A 208 -28.11 8.90 -84.48
C ARG A 208 -29.55 8.63 -84.95
N ARG A 209 -29.92 7.42 -85.39
CA ARG A 209 -31.33 7.02 -85.66
C ARG A 209 -31.91 6.00 -84.68
N ARG A 210 -31.12 5.46 -83.73
CA ARG A 210 -31.60 4.59 -82.63
C ARG A 210 -31.89 5.36 -81.33
N ILE A 211 -31.40 6.60 -81.23
CA ILE A 211 -31.50 7.42 -80.01
C ILE A 211 -32.94 7.87 -79.72
N GLU A 212 -33.76 8.20 -80.74
CA GLU A 212 -35.12 8.75 -80.50
C GLU A 212 -36.15 7.71 -80.00
N THR A 213 -36.04 6.44 -80.41
CA THR A 213 -36.89 5.35 -79.86
C THR A 213 -36.41 4.86 -78.49
N ARG A 214 -35.09 4.93 -78.24
CA ARG A 214 -34.47 4.60 -76.96
C ARG A 214 -34.77 5.64 -75.89
N GLU A 215 -34.79 6.92 -76.23
CA GLU A 215 -35.11 7.99 -75.28
C GLU A 215 -36.54 7.92 -74.73
N ARG A 216 -37.51 7.39 -75.51
CA ARG A 216 -38.90 7.21 -75.04
C ARG A 216 -39.04 6.02 -74.07
N MET A 217 -38.35 4.91 -74.36
CA MET A 217 -38.25 3.75 -73.46
C MET A 217 -37.44 4.07 -72.20
N GLU A 218 -36.37 4.86 -72.31
CA GLU A 218 -35.55 5.28 -71.18
C GLU A 218 -36.27 6.26 -70.26
N ARG A 219 -37.15 7.13 -70.76
CA ARG A 219 -37.97 8.00 -69.90
C ARG A 219 -39.00 7.19 -69.09
N GLU A 220 -39.60 6.16 -69.67
CA GLU A 220 -40.49 5.24 -68.94
C GLU A 220 -39.72 4.33 -67.96
N GLN A 221 -38.55 3.83 -68.34
CA GLN A 221 -37.69 3.04 -67.45
C GLN A 221 -37.17 3.90 -66.29
N ARG A 222 -36.67 5.11 -66.55
CA ARG A 222 -36.22 6.03 -65.48
C ARG A 222 -37.37 6.42 -64.56
N ALA A 223 -38.60 6.57 -65.07
CA ALA A 223 -39.76 6.82 -64.22
C ALA A 223 -40.11 5.62 -63.32
N LYS A 224 -40.02 4.38 -63.83
CA LYS A 224 -40.21 3.15 -63.05
C LYS A 224 -39.09 2.92 -62.04
N GLU A 225 -37.84 3.17 -62.43
CA GLU A 225 -36.66 3.10 -61.56
C GLU A 225 -36.72 4.16 -60.46
N LEU A 226 -37.17 5.39 -60.76
CA LEU A 226 -37.36 6.43 -59.75
C LEU A 226 -38.48 6.07 -58.77
N ALA A 227 -39.55 5.44 -59.24
CA ALA A 227 -40.63 4.95 -58.39
C ALA A 227 -40.17 3.80 -57.48
N GLN A 228 -39.40 2.84 -58.02
CA GLN A 228 -38.81 1.74 -57.25
C GLN A 228 -37.74 2.25 -56.27
N ALA A 229 -36.93 3.21 -56.66
CA ALA A 229 -35.95 3.86 -55.78
C ALA A 229 -36.64 4.62 -54.63
N ARG A 230 -37.77 5.27 -54.89
CA ARG A 230 -38.59 5.91 -53.84
C ARG A 230 -39.22 4.89 -52.89
N GLN A 231 -39.67 3.73 -53.39
CA GLN A 231 -40.18 2.65 -52.55
C GLN A 231 -39.07 2.05 -51.67
N LEU A 232 -37.91 1.72 -52.26
CA LEU A 232 -36.73 1.24 -51.53
C LEU A 232 -36.22 2.27 -50.52
N ALA A 233 -36.26 3.57 -50.85
CA ALA A 233 -35.89 4.62 -49.92
C ALA A 233 -36.88 4.74 -48.75
N MET A 234 -38.18 4.57 -48.99
CA MET A 234 -39.18 4.55 -47.92
C MET A 234 -39.06 3.29 -47.05
N GLU A 235 -38.76 2.12 -47.62
CA GLU A 235 -38.49 0.90 -46.85
C GLU A 235 -37.24 1.02 -46.01
N LYS A 236 -36.13 1.51 -46.58
CA LYS A 236 -34.90 1.80 -45.81
C LYS A 236 -35.12 2.87 -44.74
N ALA A 237 -35.97 3.87 -44.99
CA ALA A 237 -36.35 4.85 -43.98
C ALA A 237 -37.14 4.21 -42.83
N ARG A 238 -38.07 3.28 -43.14
CA ARG A 238 -38.82 2.51 -42.14
C ARG A 238 -37.92 1.59 -41.31
N GLU A 239 -37.00 0.86 -41.96
CA GLU A 239 -36.00 0.03 -41.29
C GLU A 239 -35.10 0.87 -40.38
N ARG A 240 -34.64 2.04 -40.86
CA ARG A 240 -33.83 2.96 -40.06
C ARG A 240 -34.60 3.50 -38.86
N THR A 241 -35.88 3.83 -39.01
CA THR A 241 -36.72 4.24 -37.86
C THR A 241 -36.98 3.09 -36.88
N ALA A 242 -37.07 1.84 -37.34
CA ALA A 242 -37.17 0.68 -36.46
C ALA A 242 -35.88 0.46 -35.65
N LEU A 243 -34.71 0.55 -36.31
CA LEU A 243 -33.40 0.53 -35.67
C LEU A 243 -33.23 1.64 -34.62
N PHE A 244 -33.71 2.85 -34.89
CA PHE A 244 -33.68 3.94 -33.90
C PHE A 244 -34.56 3.63 -32.67
N ARG A 245 -35.75 3.05 -32.84
CA ARG A 245 -36.60 2.63 -31.72
C ARG A 245 -35.96 1.50 -30.90
N ASP A 246 -35.30 0.55 -31.55
CA ASP A 246 -34.58 -0.52 -30.85
C ASP A 246 -33.34 0.00 -30.11
N MET A 247 -32.64 0.99 -30.68
CA MET A 247 -31.56 1.69 -29.99
C MET A 247 -32.05 2.49 -28.78
N GLU A 248 -33.21 3.13 -28.84
CA GLU A 248 -33.82 3.82 -27.69
C GLU A 248 -34.18 2.83 -26.58
N ARG A 249 -34.79 1.69 -26.92
CA ARG A 249 -35.06 0.62 -25.93
C ARG A 249 -33.79 0.06 -25.30
N PHE A 250 -32.72 -0.08 -26.08
CA PHE A 250 -31.43 -0.51 -25.56
C PHE A 250 -30.82 0.54 -24.62
N ARG A 251 -30.90 1.84 -24.95
CA ARG A 251 -30.46 2.93 -24.06
C ARG A 251 -31.23 2.95 -22.76
N GLU A 252 -32.57 2.84 -22.81
CA GLU A 252 -33.40 2.75 -21.61
C GLU A 252 -33.04 1.52 -20.75
N GLY A 253 -32.76 0.37 -21.39
CA GLY A 253 -32.31 -0.84 -20.69
C GLY A 253 -30.96 -0.67 -20.01
N VAL A 254 -30.01 0.02 -20.66
CA VAL A 254 -28.69 0.33 -20.08
C VAL A 254 -28.81 1.32 -18.94
N GLU A 255 -29.63 2.37 -19.08
CA GLU A 255 -29.87 3.35 -18.01
C GLU A 255 -30.53 2.70 -16.79
N ARG A 256 -31.57 1.86 -16.98
CA ARG A 256 -32.17 1.08 -15.89
C ARG A 256 -31.14 0.16 -15.22
N GLY A 257 -30.32 -0.53 -16.01
CA GLY A 257 -29.25 -1.38 -15.48
C GLY A 257 -28.21 -0.60 -14.67
N GLN A 258 -27.87 0.62 -15.09
CA GLN A 258 -26.95 1.49 -14.34
C GLN A 258 -27.57 2.00 -13.03
N VAL A 259 -28.85 2.36 -13.03
CA VAL A 259 -29.57 2.77 -11.81
C VAL A 259 -29.66 1.61 -10.84
N GLU A 260 -30.09 0.41 -11.29
CA GLU A 260 -30.12 -0.78 -10.44
C GLU A 260 -28.75 -1.16 -9.90
N ALA A 261 -27.69 -1.05 -10.71
CA ALA A 261 -26.32 -1.31 -10.27
C ALA A 261 -25.85 -0.32 -9.20
N ARG A 262 -26.22 0.97 -9.33
CA ARG A 262 -25.94 2.00 -8.32
C ARG A 262 -26.72 1.73 -7.04
N GLU A 263 -28.03 1.45 -7.11
CA GLU A 263 -28.83 1.12 -5.94
C GLU A 263 -28.30 -0.12 -5.21
N ARG A 264 -27.87 -1.16 -5.95
CA ARG A 264 -27.25 -2.34 -5.33
C ARG A 264 -25.91 -1.99 -4.69
N ALA A 265 -25.10 -1.14 -5.31
CA ALA A 265 -23.83 -0.69 -4.73
C ALA A 265 -24.05 0.14 -3.46
N GLU A 266 -25.05 1.02 -3.44
CA GLU A 266 -25.44 1.82 -2.28
C GLU A 266 -26.00 0.93 -1.15
N ARG A 267 -26.93 0.02 -1.43
CA ARG A 267 -27.42 -0.94 -0.42
C ARG A 267 -26.29 -1.79 0.15
N ASN A 268 -25.38 -2.27 -0.69
CA ASN A 268 -24.22 -3.04 -0.21
C ASN A 268 -23.29 -2.19 0.67
N ARG A 269 -23.15 -0.89 0.36
CA ARG A 269 -22.38 0.05 1.18
C ARG A 269 -23.08 0.29 2.52
N GLU A 270 -24.38 0.54 2.53
CA GLU A 270 -25.17 0.73 3.75
C GLU A 270 -25.14 -0.51 4.65
N VAL A 271 -25.28 -1.72 4.09
CA VAL A 271 -25.19 -2.97 4.85
C VAL A 271 -23.81 -3.11 5.50
N ARG A 272 -22.73 -2.83 4.78
CA ARG A 272 -21.37 -2.86 5.33
C ARG A 272 -21.16 -1.81 6.42
N GLU A 273 -21.65 -0.60 6.22
CA GLU A 273 -21.55 0.48 7.21
C GLU A 273 -22.35 0.13 8.48
N GLN A 274 -23.54 -0.47 8.35
CA GLN A 274 -24.33 -0.97 9.47
C GLN A 274 -23.65 -2.12 10.21
N GLU A 275 -23.08 -3.09 9.49
CA GLU A 275 -22.33 -4.19 10.10
C GLU A 275 -21.10 -3.68 10.86
N GLN A 276 -20.36 -2.73 10.29
CA GLN A 276 -19.22 -2.10 10.98
C GLN A 276 -19.67 -1.30 12.19
N ALA A 277 -20.80 -0.59 12.12
CA ALA A 277 -21.35 0.12 13.26
C ALA A 277 -21.74 -0.83 14.40
N ARG A 278 -22.36 -1.97 14.08
CA ARG A 278 -22.70 -3.02 15.06
C ARG A 278 -21.45 -3.63 15.70
N GLN A 279 -20.44 -3.95 14.90
CA GLN A 279 -19.16 -4.47 15.42
C GLN A 279 -18.50 -3.48 16.39
N ARG A 280 -18.45 -2.19 16.03
CA ARG A 280 -17.91 -1.13 16.91
C ARG A 280 -18.71 -0.99 18.20
N GLU A 281 -20.03 -1.14 18.13
CA GLU A 281 -20.88 -1.10 19.30
C GLU A 281 -20.65 -2.32 20.21
N GLU A 282 -20.50 -3.51 19.63
CA GLU A 282 -20.18 -4.74 20.36
C GLU A 282 -18.80 -4.65 21.04
N THR A 283 -17.77 -4.17 20.34
CA THR A 283 -16.43 -4.00 20.92
C THR A 283 -16.40 -2.94 22.01
N ALA A 284 -17.13 -1.83 21.84
CA ALA A 284 -17.29 -0.83 22.90
C ALA A 284 -18.00 -1.40 24.14
N ARG A 285 -19.05 -2.23 23.95
CA ARG A 285 -19.75 -2.89 25.07
C ARG A 285 -18.85 -3.89 25.79
N MET A 286 -18.06 -4.69 25.05
CA MET A 286 -17.10 -5.62 25.64
C MET A 286 -16.01 -4.88 26.43
N GLN A 287 -15.53 -3.76 25.91
CA GLN A 287 -14.55 -2.91 26.60
C GLN A 287 -15.11 -2.35 27.92
N ASP A 288 -16.32 -1.78 27.89
CA ASP A 288 -16.97 -1.23 29.08
C ASP A 288 -17.27 -2.31 30.13
N GLN A 289 -17.74 -3.48 29.70
CA GLN A 289 -18.00 -4.61 30.60
C GLN A 289 -16.71 -5.11 31.25
N LEU A 290 -15.65 -5.33 30.47
CA LEU A 290 -14.36 -5.77 30.99
C LEU A 290 -13.75 -4.75 31.98
N GLY A 291 -13.86 -3.46 31.67
CA GLY A 291 -13.43 -2.39 32.57
C GLY A 291 -14.18 -2.40 33.91
N LYS A 292 -15.51 -2.56 33.86
CA LYS A 292 -16.35 -2.68 35.06
C LYS A 292 -16.01 -3.92 35.89
N ASP A 293 -15.79 -5.06 35.25
CA ASP A 293 -15.45 -6.30 35.93
C ASP A 293 -14.09 -6.19 36.63
N ILE A 294 -13.07 -5.65 35.95
CA ILE A 294 -11.75 -5.39 36.55
C ILE A 294 -11.87 -4.45 37.75
N GLN A 295 -12.57 -3.32 37.59
CA GLN A 295 -12.75 -2.35 38.66
C GLN A 295 -13.51 -2.93 39.86
N ALA A 296 -14.55 -3.72 39.61
CA ALA A 296 -15.32 -4.40 40.66
C ALA A 296 -14.45 -5.38 41.45
N GLN A 297 -13.59 -6.15 40.78
CA GLN A 297 -12.66 -7.07 41.44
C GLN A 297 -11.61 -6.33 42.28
N VAL A 298 -11.04 -5.24 41.77
CA VAL A 298 -10.10 -4.40 42.54
C VAL A 298 -10.77 -3.82 43.79
N GLN A 299 -12.00 -3.32 43.68
CA GLN A 299 -12.76 -2.82 44.83
C GLN A 299 -13.09 -3.93 45.83
N GLN A 300 -13.42 -5.13 45.37
CA GLN A 300 -13.71 -6.27 46.24
C GLN A 300 -12.46 -6.70 47.02
N ILE A 301 -11.30 -6.78 46.34
CA ILE A 301 -10.01 -7.06 46.99
C ILE A 301 -9.67 -6.01 48.05
N ALA A 302 -9.92 -4.72 47.75
CA ALA A 302 -9.70 -3.65 48.71
C ALA A 302 -10.60 -3.80 49.95
N LYS A 303 -11.89 -4.10 49.77
CA LYS A 303 -12.84 -4.34 50.86
C LYS A 303 -12.48 -5.56 51.70
N ASP A 304 -12.11 -6.67 51.07
CA ASP A 304 -11.71 -7.89 51.80
C ASP A 304 -10.45 -7.65 52.64
N ARG A 305 -9.52 -6.81 52.17
CA ARG A 305 -8.36 -6.35 52.96
C ARG A 305 -8.75 -5.49 54.15
N GLU A 306 -9.66 -4.53 53.98
CA GLU A 306 -10.12 -3.64 55.06
C GLU A 306 -10.80 -4.42 56.19
N VAL A 307 -11.55 -5.47 55.85
CA VAL A 307 -12.23 -6.35 56.82
C VAL A 307 -11.28 -7.43 57.39
N GLY A 308 -10.07 -7.56 56.85
CA GLY A 308 -9.10 -8.59 57.25
C GLY A 308 -9.50 -10.01 56.84
N ARG A 309 -10.39 -10.15 55.85
CA ARG A 309 -10.76 -11.46 55.30
C ARG A 309 -9.56 -12.01 54.53
N ALA A 310 -9.22 -13.28 54.77
CA ALA A 310 -8.21 -13.97 53.98
C ALA A 310 -8.69 -14.09 52.53
N ILE A 311 -7.90 -13.58 51.59
CA ILE A 311 -8.23 -13.68 50.17
C ILE A 311 -7.78 -15.05 49.66
N ASP A 312 -8.66 -15.74 48.96
CA ASP A 312 -8.31 -17.01 48.33
C ASP A 312 -7.46 -16.76 47.08
N ALA A 313 -6.18 -17.13 47.15
CA ALA A 313 -5.23 -16.94 46.05
C ALA A 313 -5.63 -17.72 44.80
N ASP A 314 -6.24 -18.91 44.96
CA ASP A 314 -6.62 -19.75 43.83
C ASP A 314 -7.79 -19.12 43.06
N GLN A 315 -8.76 -18.57 43.80
CA GLN A 315 -9.87 -17.80 43.20
C GLN A 315 -9.36 -16.54 42.49
N LEU A 316 -8.44 -15.79 43.10
CA LEU A 316 -7.86 -14.60 42.48
C LEU A 316 -7.07 -14.93 41.21
N TYR A 317 -6.37 -16.06 41.19
CA TYR A 317 -5.62 -16.52 40.03
C TYR A 317 -6.56 -16.80 38.84
N GLU A 318 -7.65 -17.52 39.06
CA GLU A 318 -8.62 -17.79 38.00
C GLU A 318 -9.31 -16.50 37.52
N ILE A 319 -9.68 -15.59 38.43
CA ILE A 319 -10.23 -14.27 38.06
C ILE A 319 -9.22 -13.49 37.20
N HIS A 320 -7.96 -13.39 37.62
CA HIS A 320 -6.92 -12.69 36.87
C HIS A 320 -6.74 -13.30 35.46
N LYS A 321 -6.73 -14.63 35.37
CA LYS A 321 -6.60 -15.37 34.11
C LYS A 321 -7.79 -15.11 33.18
N GLU A 322 -9.02 -15.16 33.69
CA GLU A 322 -10.23 -14.84 32.91
C GLU A 322 -10.20 -13.40 32.37
N LEU A 323 -9.86 -12.43 33.22
CA LEU A 323 -9.77 -11.01 32.83
C LEU A 323 -8.64 -10.78 31.80
N THR A 324 -7.51 -11.46 31.95
CA THR A 324 -6.41 -11.42 30.98
C THR A 324 -6.83 -12.00 29.63
N GLN A 325 -7.56 -13.12 29.63
CA GLN A 325 -8.09 -13.72 28.41
C GLN A 325 -9.11 -12.79 27.74
N GLY A 326 -10.02 -12.18 28.50
CA GLY A 326 -10.98 -11.19 28.00
C GLY A 326 -10.29 -10.01 27.33
N LEU A 327 -9.23 -9.47 27.94
CA LEU A 327 -8.45 -8.37 27.36
C LEU A 327 -7.77 -8.77 26.04
N ASN A 328 -7.25 -10.00 25.95
CA ASN A 328 -6.63 -10.50 24.72
C ASN A 328 -7.64 -10.71 23.59
N VAL A 329 -8.85 -11.18 23.89
CA VAL A 329 -9.95 -11.28 22.91
C VAL A 329 -10.30 -9.88 22.38
N LEU A 330 -10.42 -8.90 23.28
CA LEU A 330 -10.71 -7.52 22.90
C LEU A 330 -9.59 -6.91 22.04
N ARG A 331 -8.30 -7.18 22.36
CA ARG A 331 -7.16 -6.80 21.52
C ARG A 331 -7.28 -7.33 20.10
N GLU A 332 -7.58 -8.62 19.95
CA GLU A 332 -7.62 -9.24 18.62
C GLU A 332 -8.82 -8.75 17.79
N GLN A 333 -9.99 -8.55 18.42
CA GLN A 333 -11.14 -7.94 17.74
C GLN A 333 -10.84 -6.52 17.26
N GLU A 334 -10.24 -5.69 18.11
CA GLU A 334 -9.84 -4.34 17.75
C GLU A 334 -8.79 -4.31 16.61
N ARG A 335 -7.82 -5.23 16.61
CA ARG A 335 -6.87 -5.37 15.49
C ARG A 335 -7.59 -5.76 14.21
N GLN A 336 -8.53 -6.70 14.28
CA GLN A 336 -9.31 -7.12 13.12
C GLN A 336 -10.18 -5.97 12.57
N GLU A 337 -10.81 -5.18 13.44
CA GLU A 337 -11.53 -3.97 13.03
C GLU A 337 -10.63 -2.95 12.33
N THR A 338 -9.41 -2.74 12.85
CA THR A 338 -8.43 -1.85 12.21
C THR A 338 -7.99 -2.39 10.85
N ARG A 339 -7.71 -3.70 10.73
CA ARG A 339 -7.38 -4.32 9.44
C ARG A 339 -8.51 -4.17 8.42
N ASN A 340 -9.76 -4.39 8.86
CA ASN A 340 -10.93 -4.21 8.01
C ASN A 340 -11.08 -2.74 7.57
N MET A 341 -10.88 -1.79 8.48
CA MET A 341 -10.94 -0.36 8.19
C MET A 341 -9.85 0.05 7.19
N LEU A 342 -8.60 -0.33 7.45
CA LEU A 342 -7.46 0.02 6.60
C LEU A 342 -7.53 -0.67 5.23
N GLY A 343 -8.08 -1.88 5.17
CA GLY A 343 -8.32 -2.60 3.90
C GLY A 343 -9.29 -1.88 2.95
N MET A 344 -10.12 -0.97 3.46
CA MET A 344 -11.01 -0.13 2.63
C MET A 344 -10.33 1.13 2.08
N LEU A 345 -9.17 1.53 2.61
CA LEU A 345 -8.57 2.85 2.33
C LEU A 345 -7.59 2.88 1.14
N ASP A 346 -7.52 1.84 0.32
CA ASP A 346 -6.59 1.72 -0.84
C ASP A 346 -5.14 2.11 -0.49
N LEU A 347 -4.73 1.84 0.76
CA LEU A 347 -3.39 2.10 1.26
C LEU A 347 -2.42 1.02 0.79
N SER A 348 -1.14 1.38 0.66
CA SER A 348 -0.11 0.37 0.47
C SER A 348 -0.01 -0.55 1.70
N LYS A 349 0.50 -1.77 1.52
CA LYS A 349 0.66 -2.73 2.63
C LYS A 349 1.53 -2.17 3.76
N ASP A 350 2.54 -1.38 3.42
CA ASP A 350 3.45 -0.78 4.42
C ASP A 350 2.76 0.36 5.17
N GLN A 351 2.01 1.22 4.49
CA GLN A 351 1.21 2.27 5.12
C GLN A 351 0.14 1.69 6.05
N ALA A 352 -0.54 0.62 5.62
CA ALA A 352 -1.53 -0.06 6.46
C ALA A 352 -0.89 -0.64 7.74
N ARG A 353 0.32 -1.22 7.65
CA ARG A 353 1.05 -1.72 8.82
C ARG A 353 1.46 -0.61 9.78
N GLU A 354 1.98 0.50 9.26
CA GLU A 354 2.36 1.65 10.10
C GLU A 354 1.15 2.23 10.85
N MET A 355 0.00 2.34 10.16
CA MET A 355 -1.23 2.79 10.79
C MET A 355 -1.77 1.77 11.80
N GLU A 356 -1.70 0.47 11.52
CA GLU A 356 -2.10 -0.60 12.47
C GLU A 356 -1.33 -0.46 13.79
N ILE A 357 0.00 -0.27 13.72
CA ILE A 357 0.86 -0.07 14.89
C ILE A 357 0.48 1.22 15.63
N ALA A 358 0.26 2.33 14.91
CA ALA A 358 -0.12 3.59 15.54
C ALA A 358 -1.47 3.50 16.28
N PHE A 359 -2.46 2.82 15.70
CA PHE A 359 -3.74 2.57 16.37
C PHE A 359 -3.60 1.66 17.58
N GLU A 360 -2.77 0.61 17.50
CA GLU A 360 -2.49 -0.29 18.61
C GLU A 360 -1.86 0.46 19.79
N LEU A 361 -0.85 1.29 19.54
CA LEU A 361 -0.23 2.13 20.57
C LEU A 361 -1.26 3.08 21.22
N SER A 362 -2.08 3.78 20.43
CA SER A 362 -3.11 4.67 20.97
C SER A 362 -4.16 3.94 21.83
N ARG A 363 -4.44 2.67 21.54
CA ARG A 363 -5.38 1.84 22.30
C ARG A 363 -4.76 1.33 23.58
N GLU A 364 -3.50 0.90 23.55
CA GLU A 364 -2.76 0.51 24.75
C GLU A 364 -2.60 1.68 25.72
N ASP A 365 -2.33 2.89 25.23
CA ASP A 365 -2.31 4.10 26.07
C ASP A 365 -3.66 4.34 26.75
N ARG A 366 -4.78 4.16 26.03
CA ARG A 366 -6.14 4.29 26.60
C ARG A 366 -6.49 3.19 27.60
N ARG A 367 -5.77 2.08 27.60
CA ARG A 367 -5.99 0.93 28.49
C ARG A 367 -5.02 0.90 29.67
N GLU A 368 -4.15 1.90 29.80
CA GLU A 368 -3.12 1.92 30.82
C GLU A 368 -3.70 1.68 32.22
N ASP A 369 -4.83 2.31 32.55
CA ASP A 369 -5.49 2.15 33.86
C ASP A 369 -6.05 0.74 34.06
N VAL A 370 -6.67 0.15 33.03
CA VAL A 370 -7.20 -1.22 33.06
C VAL A 370 -6.06 -2.23 33.27
N VAL A 371 -4.93 -2.02 32.59
CA VAL A 371 -3.74 -2.88 32.72
C VAL A 371 -3.08 -2.71 34.09
N LYS A 372 -3.03 -1.49 34.64
CA LYS A 372 -2.54 -1.23 36.01
C LYS A 372 -3.40 -1.95 37.06
N ASP A 373 -4.72 -1.91 36.92
CA ASP A 373 -5.65 -2.60 37.81
C ASP A 373 -5.47 -4.12 37.73
N LEU A 374 -5.38 -4.68 36.52
CA LEU A 374 -5.09 -6.09 36.30
C LEU A 374 -3.75 -6.52 36.95
N ASN A 375 -2.70 -5.72 36.78
CA ASN A 375 -1.39 -5.96 37.41
C ASN A 375 -1.47 -5.89 38.93
N THR A 376 -2.36 -5.07 39.49
CA THR A 376 -2.58 -5.01 40.94
C THR A 376 -3.19 -6.31 41.47
N ILE A 377 -4.09 -6.93 40.71
CA ILE A 377 -4.62 -8.28 41.02
C ILE A 377 -3.49 -9.31 40.95
N ALA A 378 -2.69 -9.30 39.87
CA ALA A 378 -1.57 -10.23 39.68
C ALA A 378 -0.54 -10.18 40.82
N LEU A 379 -0.14 -8.97 41.24
CA LEU A 379 0.77 -8.76 42.37
C LEU A 379 0.16 -9.23 43.69
N THR A 380 -1.16 -9.15 43.83
CA THR A 380 -1.86 -9.66 45.01
C THR A 380 -1.81 -11.18 45.08
N VAL A 381 -2.05 -11.88 43.95
CA VAL A 381 -1.88 -13.34 43.85
C VAL A 381 -0.46 -13.74 44.24
N GLN A 382 0.55 -13.10 43.65
CA GLN A 382 1.96 -13.41 43.91
C GLN A 382 2.33 -13.25 45.40
N ARG A 383 1.80 -12.22 46.08
CA ARG A 383 2.03 -12.00 47.51
C ARG A 383 1.39 -13.08 48.38
N GLU A 384 0.17 -13.49 48.05
CA GLU A 384 -0.49 -14.57 48.79
C GLU A 384 0.19 -15.93 48.57
N ASP A 385 0.69 -16.21 47.37
CA ASP A 385 1.49 -17.41 47.10
C ASP A 385 2.80 -17.41 47.90
N GLN A 386 3.51 -16.28 47.93
CA GLN A 386 4.71 -16.13 48.77
C GLN A 386 4.39 -16.34 50.24
N ARG A 387 3.24 -15.85 50.72
CA ARG A 387 2.78 -16.05 52.09
C ARG A 387 2.44 -17.52 52.37
N ARG A 388 1.72 -18.20 51.48
CA ARG A 388 1.41 -19.64 51.56
C ARG A 388 2.70 -20.46 51.60
N ALA A 389 3.66 -20.16 50.72
CA ALA A 389 4.96 -20.81 50.69
C ALA A 389 5.76 -20.59 51.99
N ALA A 390 5.77 -19.36 52.53
CA ALA A 390 6.43 -19.05 53.79
C ALA A 390 5.81 -19.80 54.99
N VAL A 391 4.47 -19.87 55.06
CA VAL A 391 3.77 -20.64 56.10
C VAL A 391 4.03 -22.13 55.95
N ALA A 392 4.04 -22.66 54.72
CA ALA A 392 4.38 -24.06 54.46
C ALA A 392 5.83 -24.38 54.86
N ALA A 393 6.77 -23.47 54.58
CA ALA A 393 8.17 -23.60 55.00
C ALA A 393 8.30 -23.60 56.53
N GLN A 394 7.64 -22.67 57.23
CA GLN A 394 7.62 -22.63 58.70
C GLN A 394 7.00 -23.90 59.30
N ARG A 395 5.94 -24.45 58.69
CA ARG A 395 5.36 -25.72 59.13
C ARG A 395 6.31 -26.89 58.93
N ARG A 396 7.02 -26.95 57.79
CA ARG A 396 8.05 -27.98 57.55
C ARG A 396 9.18 -27.87 58.57
N GLU A 397 9.68 -26.66 58.81
CA GLU A 397 10.73 -26.41 59.80
C GLU A 397 10.28 -26.80 61.22
N ALA A 398 9.02 -26.50 61.59
CA ALA A 398 8.48 -26.91 62.89
C ALA A 398 8.36 -28.43 63.02
N VAL A 399 7.89 -29.12 61.98
CA VAL A 399 7.80 -30.59 61.94
C VAL A 399 9.19 -31.23 61.97
N GLU A 400 10.15 -30.70 61.20
CA GLU A 400 11.54 -31.15 61.23
C GLU A 400 12.18 -30.93 62.59
N LYS A 401 11.91 -29.79 63.23
CA LYS A 401 12.38 -29.51 64.59
C LYS A 401 11.78 -30.49 65.61
N GLU A 402 10.49 -30.76 65.54
CA GLU A 402 9.81 -31.73 66.41
C GLU A 402 10.35 -33.16 66.19
N GLN A 403 10.58 -33.55 64.93
CA GLN A 403 11.22 -34.82 64.59
C GLN A 403 12.64 -34.91 65.15
N ARG A 404 13.46 -33.87 64.98
CA ARG A 404 14.82 -33.81 65.55
C ARG A 404 14.79 -33.86 67.07
N GLU A 405 13.86 -33.17 67.73
CA GLU A 405 13.69 -33.22 69.18
C GLU A 405 13.28 -34.62 69.65
N ARG A 406 12.39 -35.30 68.91
CA ARG A 406 11.98 -36.67 69.18
C ARG A 406 13.13 -37.66 68.98
N GLU A 407 13.85 -37.60 67.88
CA GLU A 407 15.03 -38.43 67.60
C GLU A 407 16.12 -38.20 68.66
N ALA A 408 16.37 -36.94 69.04
CA ALA A 408 17.32 -36.62 70.10
C ALA A 408 16.87 -37.19 71.46
N ARG A 409 15.56 -37.21 71.75
CA ARG A 409 15.01 -37.83 72.96
C ARG A 409 15.17 -39.35 72.93
N GLU A 410 14.80 -39.99 71.82
CA GLU A 410 14.94 -41.44 71.63
C GLU A 410 16.42 -41.87 71.72
N ALA A 411 17.34 -41.11 71.11
CA ALA A 411 18.79 -41.34 71.21
C ALA A 411 19.31 -41.20 72.65
N ARG A 412 18.84 -40.19 73.39
CA ARG A 412 19.16 -40.03 74.83
C ARG A 412 18.67 -41.22 75.64
N GLU A 413 17.43 -41.65 75.41
CA GLU A 413 16.84 -42.80 76.12
C GLU A 413 17.59 -44.10 75.81
N ALA A 414 17.94 -44.35 74.55
CA ALA A 414 18.76 -45.49 74.11
C ALA A 414 20.17 -45.48 74.73
N TYR A 415 20.83 -44.32 74.77
CA TYR A 415 22.14 -44.17 75.42
C TYR A 415 22.08 -44.48 76.93
N GLY A 416 21.05 -43.97 77.61
CA GLY A 416 20.82 -44.27 79.03
C GLY A 416 20.49 -45.74 79.30
N GLN A 417 19.86 -46.45 78.37
CA GLN A 417 19.68 -47.90 78.43
C GLN A 417 21.02 -48.64 78.27
N ALA A 418 21.84 -48.28 77.28
CA ALA A 418 23.14 -48.90 77.05
C ALA A 418 24.11 -48.75 78.25
N LEU A 419 24.07 -47.61 78.97
CA LEU A 419 24.85 -47.43 80.20
C LEU A 419 24.40 -48.36 81.34
N ARG A 420 23.08 -48.58 81.46
CA ARG A 420 22.52 -49.52 82.45
C ARG A 420 22.90 -50.97 82.14
N GLU A 421 22.91 -51.35 80.87
CA GLU A 421 23.38 -52.68 80.42
C GLU A 421 24.86 -52.92 80.75
N ARG A 422 25.67 -51.86 80.83
CA ARG A 422 27.08 -51.92 81.25
C ARG A 422 27.28 -51.97 82.77
N GLY A 423 26.22 -52.09 83.56
CA GLY A 423 26.27 -52.22 85.02
C GLY A 423 26.46 -50.89 85.76
N ILE A 424 26.26 -49.74 85.09
CA ILE A 424 26.30 -48.43 85.75
C ILE A 424 24.98 -48.21 86.49
N SER A 425 25.08 -47.83 87.77
CA SER A 425 23.91 -47.50 88.61
C SER A 425 23.00 -46.48 87.91
N PRO A 426 21.66 -46.62 87.98
CA PRO A 426 20.71 -45.72 87.32
C PRO A 426 20.92 -44.24 87.63
N GLU A 427 21.33 -43.91 88.87
CA GLU A 427 21.59 -42.54 89.31
C GLU A 427 22.83 -41.96 88.63
N VAL A 428 23.88 -42.76 88.48
CA VAL A 428 25.12 -42.38 87.78
C VAL A 428 24.89 -42.31 86.27
N ALA A 429 24.08 -43.22 85.70
CA ALA A 429 23.69 -43.19 84.30
C ALA A 429 22.88 -41.94 83.95
N ALA A 430 21.94 -41.52 84.80
CA ALA A 430 21.18 -40.28 84.61
C ALA A 430 22.07 -39.02 84.69
N LEU A 431 23.06 -39.02 85.60
CA LEU A 431 24.01 -37.91 85.73
C LEU A 431 24.95 -37.83 84.51
N ILE A 432 25.47 -38.97 84.04
CA ILE A 432 26.30 -39.06 82.83
C ILE A 432 25.47 -38.68 81.60
N GLN A 433 24.21 -39.10 81.51
CA GLN A 433 23.30 -38.70 80.44
C GLN A 433 23.06 -37.19 80.43
N HIS A 434 23.00 -36.52 81.59
CA HIS A 434 22.86 -35.06 81.63
C HIS A 434 24.16 -34.30 81.31
N GLN A 435 25.33 -34.86 81.60
CA GLN A 435 26.63 -34.22 81.37
C GLN A 435 27.31 -34.58 80.04
N GLN A 436 27.06 -35.78 79.53
CA GLN A 436 27.74 -36.40 78.40
C GLN A 436 26.78 -36.99 77.37
N ALA A 437 25.45 -36.83 77.50
CA ALA A 437 24.63 -37.09 76.33
C ALA A 437 25.27 -36.29 75.20
N PRO A 438 25.69 -36.94 74.11
CA PRO A 438 26.18 -36.21 72.96
C PRO A 438 24.98 -35.36 72.58
N GLY A 439 25.04 -34.08 72.97
CA GLY A 439 24.32 -33.10 72.22
C GLY A 439 24.72 -33.40 70.81
N LEU A 440 23.76 -33.50 69.92
CA LEU A 440 23.99 -33.11 68.54
C LEU A 440 24.35 -31.61 68.54
N GLU A 441 25.33 -31.17 69.36
CA GLU A 441 26.23 -30.09 69.06
C GLU A 441 26.93 -30.56 67.81
N SER A 442 26.23 -30.37 66.70
CA SER A 442 26.84 -29.93 65.46
C SER A 442 28.23 -30.52 65.29
N GLU A 443 28.30 -31.69 64.65
CA GLU A 443 29.06 -31.69 63.42
C GLU A 443 28.53 -30.51 62.58
N ARG A 444 28.98 -29.30 62.93
CA ARG A 444 29.29 -28.27 61.96
C ARG A 444 30.31 -28.98 61.10
N GLU A 445 29.82 -29.73 60.12
CA GLU A 445 30.49 -29.84 58.86
C GLU A 445 30.95 -28.41 58.55
N ARG A 446 32.24 -28.19 58.79
CA ARG A 446 33.04 -27.24 58.03
C ARG A 446 33.04 -27.74 56.59
N GLU A 447 31.87 -27.83 55.97
CA GLU A 447 31.76 -27.85 54.53
C GLU A 447 32.16 -26.45 54.10
N GLY A 448 33.37 -26.36 53.55
CA GLY A 448 33.84 -25.31 52.67
C GLY A 448 33.26 -23.93 52.93
N GLN A 449 33.71 -23.28 53.99
CA GLN A 449 33.83 -21.82 53.93
C GLN A 449 34.89 -21.55 52.85
N GLU A 450 34.45 -21.43 51.60
CA GLU A 450 35.23 -20.80 50.55
C GLU A 450 35.75 -19.47 51.15
N PRO A 451 37.07 -19.20 51.07
CA PRO A 451 37.61 -17.96 51.57
C PRO A 451 36.83 -16.82 50.92
N PRO A 452 36.46 -15.76 51.68
CA PRO A 452 35.72 -14.65 51.11
C PRO A 452 36.47 -14.14 49.89
N GLN A 453 35.92 -14.35 48.69
CA GLN A 453 36.40 -13.66 47.50
C GLN A 453 36.24 -12.19 47.81
N VAL A 454 37.38 -11.54 48.02
CA VAL A 454 37.52 -10.10 48.03
C VAL A 454 37.06 -9.66 46.64
N GLN A 455 35.78 -9.31 46.52
CA GLN A 455 35.32 -8.45 45.43
C GLN A 455 36.06 -7.14 45.62
N GLY A 456 37.21 -7.05 44.93
CA GLY A 456 37.87 -5.78 44.68
C GLY A 456 36.80 -4.84 44.15
N ARG A 457 36.53 -3.78 44.91
CA ARG A 457 35.91 -2.57 44.39
C ARG A 457 36.81 -2.05 43.29
N SER A 458 36.66 -2.59 42.07
CA SER A 458 36.99 -1.85 40.86
C SER A 458 36.07 -0.64 40.87
N ARG A 459 36.68 0.48 41.22
CA ARG A 459 36.10 1.80 41.13
C ARG A 459 36.12 2.16 39.65
N ASP A 460 35.23 1.56 38.87
CA ASP A 460 34.96 1.99 37.50
C ASP A 460 34.25 3.34 37.57
N ILE A 461 35.07 4.38 37.64
CA ILE A 461 34.74 5.75 37.27
C ILE A 461 34.63 5.75 35.74
N GLY A 462 33.55 5.17 35.22
CA GLY A 462 32.99 5.57 33.93
C GLY A 462 32.35 6.93 34.15
N GLY A 463 33.05 8.03 33.93
CA GLY A 463 33.44 8.39 32.57
C GLY A 463 32.23 8.90 31.79
N ARG A 464 31.32 9.67 32.41
CA ARG A 464 30.43 10.59 31.68
C ARG A 464 31.29 11.68 31.06
N GLY A 465 31.88 11.36 29.91
CA GLY A 465 32.41 12.34 28.97
C GLY A 465 31.26 13.23 28.49
N ARG A 466 31.09 14.38 29.15
CA ARG A 466 30.45 15.53 28.53
C ARG A 466 31.43 16.02 27.47
N GLY A 467 31.18 15.65 26.21
CA GLY A 467 31.77 16.31 25.07
C GLY A 467 31.30 17.76 25.05
N ILE A 468 32.15 18.67 25.52
CA ILE A 468 32.06 20.08 25.20
C ILE A 468 32.74 20.21 23.84
N GLU A 469 31.92 20.34 22.80
CA GLU A 469 32.37 20.81 21.49
C GLU A 469 32.96 22.21 21.68
N ARG A 470 34.28 22.32 21.54
CA ARG A 470 34.92 23.59 21.24
C ARG A 470 34.98 23.70 19.72
N THR A 471 34.16 24.59 19.20
CA THR A 471 34.44 25.33 17.98
C THR A 471 35.81 26.00 18.10
N ARG A 472 36.65 25.81 17.08
CA ARG A 472 37.61 26.83 16.62
C ARG A 472 38.11 26.50 15.21
N ASP A 473 37.88 27.50 14.37
CA ASP A 473 38.62 27.96 13.20
C ASP A 473 38.75 27.04 11.98
#